data_AF-A0YT34-F1
#
_entry.id   AF-A0YT34-F1
#
_cell.length_a   1.000
_cell.length_b   1.000
_cell.length_c   1.000
_cell.angle_alpha   90.00
_cell.angle_beta   90.00
_cell.angle_gamma   90.00
#
_symmetry.space_group_name_H-M   'P 1'
#
loop_
_entity.id
_entity.type
_entity.pdbx_description
1 polymer ?
#
loop_
_entity_poly.entity_id
_entity_poly.type
_entity_poly.pdbx_seq_one_letter_code
_entity_poly.pdbx_strand_id
1 'polypeptide(L)'
;MLSGEVGKAYQVQRHPSMCSDAVLKILKKRAEAAGVESFSPHDFRRTFCSDLLDAGVDIVTVQKLAGHSSPVTTTKYDRRGEETKRKAVQKLGF
;
A
#
# COMPACT_ATOMS: atom_id res chain seq x y z
N MET A 1 11.23 45.56 28.81
CA MET A 1 10.27 45.02 27.83
C MET A 1 11.03 44.11 26.89
N LEU A 2 10.96 42.81 27.14
CA LEU A 2 11.59 41.77 26.31
C LEU A 2 10.66 41.52 25.12
N SER A 3 11.06 41.94 23.93
CA SER A 3 10.37 41.57 22.70
C SER A 3 11.28 40.61 21.94
N GLY A 4 10.99 39.31 22.10
CA GLY A 4 11.72 38.22 21.47
C GLY A 4 11.48 38.16 19.97
N GLU A 5 12.56 37.87 19.23
CA GLU A 5 12.54 37.56 17.81
C GLU A 5 11.84 36.22 17.57
N VAL A 6 10.76 36.24 16.78
CA VAL A 6 10.04 35.02 16.37
C VAL A 6 10.75 34.44 15.15
N GLY A 7 11.25 33.21 15.32
CA GLY A 7 12.12 32.51 14.36
C GLY A 7 11.52 32.25 12.97
N LYS A 8 12.42 32.07 12.01
CA LYS A 8 12.14 31.71 10.60
C LYS A 8 11.13 30.57 10.49
N ALA A 9 9.88 30.90 10.15
CA ALA A 9 8.90 29.93 9.71
C ALA A 9 9.38 29.32 8.38
N TYR A 10 9.65 28.02 8.38
CA TYR A 10 9.90 27.25 7.16
C TYR A 10 8.65 27.35 6.28
N GLN A 11 8.70 28.14 5.21
CA GLN A 11 7.55 28.26 4.32
C GLN A 11 7.39 26.97 3.53
N VAL A 12 6.43 26.15 3.94
CA VAL A 12 5.98 25.00 3.14
C VAL A 12 5.23 25.56 1.94
N GLN A 13 5.90 25.69 0.80
CA GLN A 13 5.22 25.97 -0.47
C GLN A 13 4.29 24.80 -0.78
N ARG A 14 2.98 25.05 -0.66
CA ARG A 14 1.96 24.10 -1.08
C ARG A 14 1.92 24.09 -2.61
N HIS A 15 2.56 23.10 -3.21
CA HIS A 15 2.36 22.80 -4.61
C HIS A 15 0.91 22.32 -4.83
N PRO A 16 0.30 22.60 -5.99
CA PRO A 16 -1.02 22.09 -6.32
C PRO A 16 -1.09 20.57 -6.18
N SER A 17 -2.31 20.06 -5.94
CA SER A 17 -2.54 18.62 -5.75
C SER A 17 -1.88 17.82 -6.87
N MET A 18 -1.14 16.79 -6.49
CA MET A 18 -0.38 15.99 -7.42
C MET A 18 -1.33 15.20 -8.33
N CYS A 19 -1.24 15.42 -9.63
CA CYS A 19 -1.97 14.59 -10.60
C CYS A 19 -1.41 13.15 -10.58
N SER A 20 -2.26 12.15 -10.78
CA SER A 20 -1.87 10.73 -10.86
C SER A 20 -0.71 10.47 -11.83
N ASP A 21 -0.65 11.22 -12.94
CA ASP A 21 0.44 11.17 -13.91
C ASP A 21 1.80 11.55 -13.33
N ALA A 22 1.84 12.50 -12.39
CA ALA A 22 3.10 12.90 -11.75
C ALA A 22 3.65 11.77 -10.88
N VAL A 23 2.79 11.05 -10.16
CA VAL A 23 3.20 9.86 -9.41
C VAL A 23 3.75 8.79 -10.35
N LEU A 24 3.05 8.50 -11.44
CA LEU A 24 3.50 7.51 -12.43
C LEU A 24 4.87 7.87 -13.02
N LYS A 25 5.10 9.16 -13.35
CA LYS A 25 6.40 9.65 -13.85
C LYS A 25 7.52 9.47 -12.83
N ILE A 26 7.23 9.77 -11.55
CA ILE A 26 8.20 9.54 -10.46
C ILE A 26 8.55 8.05 -10.41
N LEU A 27 7.56 7.15 -10.44
CA LEU A 27 7.81 5.71 -10.38
C LEU A 27 8.62 5.20 -11.56
N LYS A 28 8.33 5.65 -12.79
CA LYS A 28 9.12 5.29 -13.98
C LYS A 28 10.60 5.65 -13.81
N LYS A 29 10.89 6.88 -13.38
CA LYS A 29 12.27 7.32 -13.10
C LYS A 29 12.95 6.47 -12.02
N ARG A 30 12.20 6.04 -10.99
CA ARG A 30 12.74 5.17 -9.94
C ARG A 30 12.98 3.75 -10.42
N ALA A 31 12.10 3.19 -11.25
CA ALA A 31 12.27 1.87 -11.87
C ALA A 31 13.53 1.83 -12.74
N GLU A 32 13.72 2.84 -13.59
CA GLU A 32 14.93 3.00 -14.41
C GLU A 32 16.19 3.09 -13.55
N ALA A 33 16.19 3.93 -12.52
CA ALA A 33 17.34 4.08 -11.62
C ALA A 33 17.67 2.81 -10.82
N ALA A 34 16.67 1.98 -10.53
CA ALA A 34 16.85 0.70 -9.84
C ALA A 34 17.16 -0.47 -10.80
N GLY A 35 17.12 -0.26 -12.12
CA GLY A 35 17.35 -1.32 -13.11
C GLY A 35 16.26 -2.39 -13.13
N VAL A 36 15.03 -2.03 -12.77
CA VAL A 36 13.88 -2.96 -12.74
C VAL A 36 12.84 -2.58 -13.80
N GLU A 37 11.95 -3.52 -14.12
CA GLU A 37 10.83 -3.26 -15.03
C GLU A 37 9.92 -2.14 -14.48
N SER A 38 9.30 -1.37 -15.39
CA SER A 38 8.38 -0.31 -15.00
C SER A 38 7.15 -0.86 -14.28
N PHE A 39 6.75 -0.20 -13.20
CA PHE A 39 5.56 -0.52 -12.44
C PHE A 39 4.74 0.74 -12.15
N SER A 40 3.48 0.54 -11.78
CA SER A 40 2.49 1.56 -11.50
C SER A 40 2.15 1.64 -10.01
N PRO A 41 1.48 2.71 -9.55
CA PRO A 41 1.00 2.77 -8.16
C PRO A 41 0.04 1.63 -7.80
N HIS A 42 -0.70 1.10 -8.77
CA HIS A 42 -1.60 -0.03 -8.56
C HIS A 42 -0.80 -1.30 -8.21
N ASP A 43 0.39 -1.50 -8.78
CA ASP A 43 1.24 -2.68 -8.50
C ASP A 43 1.68 -2.73 -7.05
N PHE A 44 2.05 -1.59 -6.48
CA PHE A 44 2.31 -1.50 -5.04
C PHE A 44 1.11 -1.90 -4.20
N ARG A 45 -0.10 -1.48 -4.59
CA ARG A 45 -1.32 -1.89 -3.88
C ARG A 45 -1.53 -3.40 -3.97
N ARG A 46 -1.28 -4.01 -5.14
CA ARG A 46 -1.38 -5.47 -5.33
C ARG A 46 -0.42 -6.20 -4.40
N THR A 47 0.85 -5.81 -4.41
CA THR A 47 1.89 -6.42 -3.57
C THR A 47 1.55 -6.26 -2.09
N PHE A 48 1.22 -5.05 -1.65
CA PHE A 48 0.83 -4.78 -0.26
C PHE A 48 -0.34 -5.66 0.22
N CYS A 49 -1.41 -5.79 -0.58
CA CYS A 49 -2.56 -6.61 -0.20
C CYS A 49 -2.20 -8.09 -0.17
N SER A 50 -1.49 -8.60 -1.19
CA SER A 50 -1.11 -10.00 -1.26
C SER A 50 -0.16 -10.40 -0.13
N ASP A 51 0.85 -9.58 0.18
CA ASP A 51 1.83 -9.88 1.22
C ASP A 51 1.19 -9.97 2.61
N LEU A 52 0.22 -9.07 2.92
CA LEU A 52 -0.52 -9.15 4.17
C LEU A 52 -1.37 -10.42 4.26
N LEU A 53 -2.02 -10.82 3.17
CA LEU A 53 -2.82 -12.04 3.15
C LEU A 53 -1.92 -13.26 3.31
N ASP A 54 -0.80 -13.33 2.61
CA ASP A 54 0.20 -14.40 2.72
C ASP A 54 0.79 -14.50 4.13
N ALA A 55 0.97 -13.38 4.82
CA ALA A 55 1.36 -13.32 6.24
C ALA A 55 0.25 -13.79 7.22
N GLY A 56 -0.93 -14.17 6.71
CA GLY A 56 -2.04 -14.69 7.51
C GLY A 56 -2.97 -13.63 8.07
N VAL A 57 -2.83 -12.36 7.66
CA VAL A 57 -3.78 -11.30 8.06
C VAL A 57 -5.16 -11.59 7.45
N ASP A 58 -6.21 -11.29 8.21
CA ASP A 58 -7.58 -11.49 7.75
C ASP A 58 -7.98 -10.49 6.67
N ILE A 59 -8.87 -10.92 5.78
CA ILE A 59 -9.26 -10.13 4.60
C ILE A 59 -9.97 -8.82 4.95
N VAL A 60 -10.66 -8.74 6.08
CA VAL A 60 -11.39 -7.53 6.51
C VAL A 60 -10.37 -6.48 6.98
N THR A 61 -9.34 -6.90 7.71
CA THR A 61 -8.24 -6.01 8.10
C THR A 61 -7.48 -5.51 6.88
N VAL A 62 -7.12 -6.40 5.94
CA VAL A 62 -6.44 -5.97 4.69
C VAL A 62 -7.32 -5.02 3.87
N GLN A 63 -8.63 -5.27 3.78
CA GLN A 63 -9.58 -4.38 3.13
C GLN A 63 -9.61 -2.98 3.74
N LYS A 64 -9.64 -2.88 5.08
CA LYS A 64 -9.62 -1.58 5.78
C LYS A 64 -8.30 -0.84 5.54
N LEU A 65 -7.17 -1.53 5.59
CA LEU A 65 -5.85 -0.95 5.33
C LEU A 65 -5.71 -0.46 3.87
N ALA A 66 -6.25 -1.20 2.92
CA ALA A 66 -6.25 -0.83 1.50
C ALA A 66 -7.30 0.24 1.15
N GLY A 67 -8.23 0.55 2.06
CA GLY A 67 -9.31 1.51 1.85
C GLY A 67 -10.36 1.05 0.83
N HIS A 68 -10.55 -0.26 0.64
CA HIS A 68 -11.59 -0.75 -0.26
C HIS A 68 -12.97 -0.66 0.39
N SER A 69 -13.99 -0.30 -0.39
CA SER A 69 -15.38 -0.24 0.09
C SER A 69 -16.01 -1.62 0.34
N SER A 70 -15.44 -2.67 -0.27
CA SER A 70 -15.94 -4.04 -0.16
C SER A 70 -14.78 -5.04 -0.05
N PRO A 71 -14.89 -6.07 0.82
CA PRO A 71 -13.94 -7.19 0.87
C PRO A 71 -13.79 -7.91 -0.47
N VAL A 72 -14.82 -7.91 -1.32
CA VAL A 72 -14.79 -8.55 -2.65
C VAL A 72 -13.72 -7.92 -3.56
N THR A 73 -13.38 -6.65 -3.36
CA THR A 73 -12.27 -6.04 -4.10
C THR A 73 -10.93 -6.60 -3.65
N THR A 74 -10.79 -6.86 -2.35
CA THR A 74 -9.57 -7.39 -1.74
C THR A 74 -9.36 -8.87 -2.06
N THR A 75 -10.42 -9.66 -2.26
CA THR A 75 -10.29 -11.10 -2.60
C THR A 75 -9.48 -11.34 -3.87
N LYS A 76 -9.48 -10.37 -4.81
CA LYS A 76 -8.66 -10.42 -6.03
C LYS A 76 -7.16 -10.51 -5.76
N TYR A 77 -6.71 -10.13 -4.56
CA TYR A 77 -5.31 -10.18 -4.15
C TYR A 77 -4.98 -11.40 -3.29
N ASP A 78 -5.98 -12.20 -2.90
CA ASP A 78 -5.77 -13.40 -2.10
C ASP A 78 -5.25 -14.53 -2.98
N ARG A 79 -3.94 -14.81 -2.86
CA ARG A 79 -3.27 -15.89 -3.59
C ARG A 79 -3.28 -17.20 -2.80
N ARG A 80 -3.82 -17.19 -1.59
CA ARG A 80 -3.91 -18.36 -0.73
C ARG A 80 -4.92 -19.32 -1.34
N GLY A 81 -4.39 -20.37 -1.96
CA GLY A 81 -5.19 -21.43 -2.55
C GLY A 81 -5.79 -22.39 -1.52
N GLU A 82 -6.29 -23.51 -2.03
CA GLU A 82 -6.87 -24.61 -1.27
C GLU A 82 -5.98 -25.12 -0.14
N GLU A 83 -4.65 -24.98 -0.27
CA GLU A 83 -3.71 -25.38 0.76
C GLU A 83 -3.90 -24.62 2.09
N THR A 84 -4.26 -23.34 2.05
CA THR A 84 -4.53 -22.57 3.27
C THR A 84 -5.80 -23.06 3.96
N LYS A 85 -6.83 -23.43 3.20
CA LYS A 85 -8.05 -24.04 3.73
C LYS A 85 -7.74 -25.38 4.38
N ARG A 86 -6.92 -26.22 3.74
CA ARG A 86 -6.46 -27.51 4.30
C ARG A 86 -5.70 -27.32 5.61
N LYS A 87 -4.74 -26.38 5.66
CA LYS A 87 -3.99 -26.06 6.89
C LYS A 87 -4.92 -25.56 8.00
N ALA A 88 -5.93 -24.75 7.67
CA ALA A 88 -6.91 -24.28 8.63
C ALA A 88 -7.74 -25.43 9.24
N VAL A 89 -8.18 -26.38 8.41
CA VAL A 89 -8.90 -27.58 8.89
C VAL A 89 -7.99 -28.47 9.75
N GLN A 90 -6.73 -28.68 9.35
CA GLN A 90 -5.76 -29.48 10.12
C GLN A 90 -5.48 -28.91 11.52
N LYS A 91 -5.59 -27.60 11.71
CA LYS A 91 -5.44 -26.96 13.03
C LYS A 91 -6.55 -27.31 14.03
N LEU A 92 -7.66 -27.87 13.56
CA LEU A 92 -8.78 -28.22 14.44
C LEU A 92 -8.48 -29.46 15.31
N GLY A 93 -7.46 -30.25 14.98
CA GLY A 93 -6.87 -31.22 15.91
C GLY A 93 -7.77 -32.39 16.31
N PHE A 94 -8.66 -32.84 15.42
CA PHE A 94 -9.42 -34.08 15.57
C PHE A 94 -8.90 -35.15 14.61
#